data_AF-A0A5C5UEE7-F1
#
_entry.id   AF-A0A5C5UEE7-F1
#
_cell.length_a   1.000
_cell.length_b   1.000
_cell.length_c   1.000
_cell.angle_alpha   90.00
_cell.angle_beta   90.00
_cell.angle_gamma   90.00
#
_symmetry.space_group_name_H-M   'P 1'
#
loop_
_entity.id
_entity.type
_entity.pdbx_description
1 polymer ?
#
loop_
_entity_poly.entity_id
_entity_poly.type
_entity_poly.pdbx_seq_one_letter_code
_entity_poly.pdbx_strand_id
1 'polypeptide(L)'
;MSLMILAIFLILLNYSVNKFSAAHRKRWCISAAVTILLIAPIVFEVTLQVVGRYSGDGIAGSVAGWTFAAILFFNGVIFLLIGLFSKKVRSN
;
A
#
# COMPACT_ATOMS: atom_id res chain seq x y z
N MET A 1 -15.56 -10.69 2.04
CA MET A 1 -14.36 -11.45 1.63
C MET A 1 -13.24 -10.54 1.12
N SER A 2 -13.51 -9.65 0.16
CA SER A 2 -12.52 -8.69 -0.38
C SER A 2 -11.85 -7.79 0.68
N LEU A 3 -12.61 -7.25 1.63
CA LEU A 3 -12.06 -6.40 2.71
C LEU A 3 -11.14 -7.15 3.68
N MET A 4 -11.40 -8.44 3.94
CA MET A 4 -10.52 -9.25 4.81
C MET A 4 -9.17 -9.52 4.12
N ILE A 5 -9.20 -9.80 2.83
CA ILE A 5 -7.98 -10.00 2.03
C ILE A 5 -7.14 -8.72 2.02
N LEU A 6 -7.78 -7.56 1.82
CA LEU A 6 -7.11 -6.25 1.91
C LEU A 6 -6.50 -6.03 3.30
N ALA A 7 -7.23 -6.31 4.38
CA ALA A 7 -6.74 -6.13 5.74
C ALA A 7 -5.52 -7.03 6.03
N ILE A 8 -5.57 -8.30 5.63
CA ILE A 8 -4.45 -9.24 5.75
C ILE A 8 -3.24 -8.74 4.94
N PHE A 9 -3.48 -8.29 3.71
CA PHE A 9 -2.44 -7.72 2.86
C PHE A 9 -1.80 -6.48 3.50
N LEU A 10 -2.59 -5.56 4.05
CA LEU A 10 -2.11 -4.38 4.78
C LEU A 10 -1.26 -4.76 5.99
N ILE A 11 -1.70 -5.76 6.78
CA ILE A 11 -0.93 -6.23 7.94
C ILE A 11 0.41 -6.82 7.50
N LEU A 12 0.41 -7.67 6.47
CA LEU A 12 1.63 -8.25 5.90
C LEU A 12 2.56 -7.16 5.35
N LEU A 13 2.01 -6.20 4.61
CA LEU A 13 2.76 -5.07 4.06
C LEU A 13 3.40 -4.24 5.17
N ASN A 14 2.63 -3.84 6.17
CA ASN A 14 3.10 -3.08 7.33
C ASN A 14 4.18 -3.85 8.09
N TYR A 15 3.98 -5.15 8.32
CA TYR A 15 4.96 -6.00 8.98
C TYR A 15 6.27 -6.11 8.17
N SER A 16 6.17 -6.33 6.85
CA SER A 16 7.33 -6.41 5.95
C SER A 16 8.10 -5.09 5.91
N VAL A 17 7.40 -3.97 5.76
CA VAL A 17 8.00 -2.62 5.73
C VAL A 17 8.67 -2.31 7.04
N ASN A 18 8.05 -2.62 8.18
CA ASN A 18 8.65 -2.41 9.49
C ASN A 18 9.92 -3.26 9.69
N LYS A 19 9.88 -4.54 9.30
CA LYS A 19 11.03 -5.46 9.39
C LYS A 19 12.18 -5.04 8.47
N PHE A 20 11.87 -4.60 7.25
CA PHE A 20 12.88 -4.21 6.25
C PHE A 20 13.46 -2.82 6.51
N SER A 21 12.63 -1.88 6.93
CA SER A 21 13.01 -0.48 7.11
C SER A 21 13.75 -0.24 8.42
N ALA A 22 13.46 -1.02 9.46
CA ALA A 22 14.14 -0.97 10.76
C ALA A 22 14.41 0.49 11.22
N ALA A 23 15.59 0.79 11.75
CA ALA A 23 15.97 2.15 12.18
C ALA A 23 16.50 3.04 11.03
N HIS A 24 16.36 2.65 9.75
CA HIS A 24 17.00 3.33 8.62
C HIS A 24 16.05 4.23 7.83
N ARG A 25 16.37 5.54 7.79
CA ARG A 25 15.53 6.57 7.16
C ARG A 25 15.25 6.33 5.69
N LYS A 26 16.34 6.05 4.97
CA LYS A 26 16.31 5.83 3.53
C LYS A 26 15.38 4.66 3.18
N ARG A 27 15.38 3.60 3.99
CA ARG A 27 14.54 2.41 3.75
C ARG A 27 13.06 2.66 3.99
N TRP A 28 12.70 3.51 4.96
CA TRP A 28 11.32 3.96 5.15
C TRP A 28 10.83 4.78 3.95
N CYS A 29 11.63 5.73 3.47
CA CYS A 29 11.27 6.52 2.28
C CYS A 29 11.19 5.66 1.01
N ILE A 30 12.09 4.69 0.82
CA ILE A 30 12.04 3.75 -0.31
C ILE A 30 10.78 2.88 -0.23
N SER A 31 10.47 2.34 0.95
CA SER A 31 9.27 1.52 1.15
C SER A 31 7.99 2.32 0.92
N ALA A 32 7.98 3.59 1.32
CA ALA A 32 6.89 4.52 0.99
C ALA A 32 6.75 4.74 -0.50
N ALA A 33 7.85 5.05 -1.20
CA ALA A 33 7.86 5.25 -2.64
C ALA A 33 7.40 3.99 -3.39
N VAL A 34 7.86 2.80 -2.99
CA VAL A 34 7.41 1.52 -3.56
C VAL A 34 5.93 1.30 -3.32
N THR A 35 5.45 1.56 -2.10
CA THR A 35 4.03 1.37 -1.78
C THR A 35 3.13 2.30 -2.58
N ILE A 36 3.52 3.57 -2.70
CA ILE A 36 2.74 4.61 -3.40
C ILE A 36 2.80 4.44 -4.92
N LEU A 37 4.01 4.30 -5.49
CA LEU A 37 4.22 4.38 -6.94
C LEU A 37 4.07 3.03 -7.65
N LEU A 38 4.28 1.92 -6.94
CA LEU A 38 4.21 0.59 -7.54
C LEU A 38 3.01 -0.19 -7.00
N ILE A 39 2.91 -0.38 -5.68
CA ILE A 39 1.93 -1.29 -5.10
C ILE A 39 0.50 -0.77 -5.28
N ALA A 40 0.23 0.52 -5.01
CA ALA A 40 -1.11 1.07 -5.14
C ALA A 40 -1.66 1.00 -6.59
N PRO A 41 -0.93 1.40 -7.65
CA PRO A 41 -1.38 1.24 -9.03
C PRO A 41 -1.53 -0.22 -9.45
N ILE A 42 -0.64 -1.11 -9.01
CA ILE A 42 -0.77 -2.55 -9.31
C ILE A 42 -2.06 -3.12 -8.69
N VAL A 43 -2.36 -2.77 -7.43
CA VAL A 43 -3.58 -3.24 -6.77
C VAL A 43 -4.82 -2.66 -7.45
N PHE A 44 -4.77 -1.41 -7.93
CA PHE A 44 -5.84 -0.82 -8.73
C PHE A 44 -6.13 -1.64 -9.99
N GLU A 45 -5.10 -1.86 -10.82
CA GLU A 45 -5.21 -2.62 -12.08
C GLU A 45 -5.67 -4.06 -11.86
N VAL A 46 -5.10 -4.74 -10.87
CA VAL A 46 -5.49 -6.12 -10.53
C VAL A 46 -6.95 -6.16 -10.08
N THR A 47 -7.39 -5.21 -9.25
CA THR A 47 -8.78 -5.17 -8.78
C THR A 47 -9.75 -4.90 -9.93
N LEU A 48 -9.41 -3.96 -10.82
CA LEU A 48 -10.18 -3.69 -12.03
C LEU A 48 -10.32 -4.93 -12.91
N GLN A 49 -9.23 -5.62 -13.19
CA GLN A 49 -9.25 -6.79 -14.07
C GLN A 49 -9.98 -7.97 -13.44
N VAL A 50 -9.79 -8.23 -12.14
CA VAL A 50 -10.44 -9.32 -11.43
C VAL A 50 -11.93 -9.02 -11.28
N VAL A 51 -12.30 -7.89 -10.69
CA VAL A 51 -13.72 -7.57 -10.46
C VAL A 51 -14.44 -7.34 -11.79
N GLY A 52 -13.82 -6.65 -12.75
CA GLY A 52 -14.38 -6.43 -14.08
C GLY A 52 -14.63 -7.73 -14.85
N ARG A 53 -13.71 -8.72 -14.76
CA ARG A 53 -13.90 -10.03 -15.42
C ARG A 53 -14.88 -10.95 -14.68
N TYR A 54 -14.80 -11.02 -13.35
CA TYR A 54 -15.55 -12.03 -12.58
C TYR A 54 -16.93 -11.55 -12.11
N SER A 55 -17.14 -10.24 -11.98
CA SER A 55 -18.43 -9.67 -11.57
C SER A 55 -19.21 -9.04 -12.73
N GLY A 56 -18.59 -8.89 -13.91
CA GLY A 56 -19.21 -8.29 -15.11
C GLY A 56 -19.54 -6.80 -14.96
N ASP A 57 -19.17 -6.18 -13.83
CA ASP A 57 -19.48 -4.80 -13.49
C ASP A 57 -18.18 -3.98 -13.45
N GLY A 58 -17.88 -3.33 -14.58
CA GLY A 58 -16.71 -2.47 -14.72
C GLY A 58 -16.76 -1.23 -13.82
N ILE A 59 -17.96 -0.76 -13.45
CA ILE A 59 -18.12 0.41 -12.57
C ILE A 59 -17.82 0.00 -11.14
N ALA A 60 -18.41 -1.10 -10.66
CA ALA A 60 -18.10 -1.63 -9.33
C ALA A 60 -16.61 -2.00 -9.18
N GLY A 61 -16.01 -2.58 -10.23
CA GLY A 61 -14.58 -2.87 -10.26
C GLY A 61 -13.71 -1.62 -10.13
N SER A 62 -14.11 -0.53 -10.80
CA SER A 62 -13.42 0.76 -10.71
C SER A 62 -13.51 1.37 -9.32
N VAL A 63 -14.71 1.38 -8.71
CA VAL A 63 -14.92 1.92 -7.36
C VAL A 63 -14.14 1.11 -6.32
N ALA A 64 -14.18 -0.23 -6.41
CA ALA A 64 -13.42 -1.10 -5.52
C ALA A 64 -11.90 -0.91 -5.68
N GLY A 65 -11.42 -0.84 -6.93
CA GLY A 65 -10.03 -0.59 -7.24
C GLY A 65 -9.54 0.73 -6.64
N TRP A 66 -10.30 1.82 -6.86
CA TRP A 66 -9.99 3.13 -6.30
C TRP A 66 -9.96 3.11 -4.78
N THR A 67 -10.92 2.44 -4.15
CA THR A 67 -10.99 2.32 -2.69
C THR A 67 -9.74 1.63 -2.14
N PHE A 68 -9.34 0.51 -2.74
CA PHE A 68 -8.16 -0.25 -2.28
C PHE A 68 -6.85 0.47 -2.56
N ALA A 69 -6.72 1.09 -3.73
CA ALA A 69 -5.55 1.88 -4.09
C ALA A 69 -5.39 3.11 -3.20
N ALA A 70 -6.47 3.81 -2.87
CA ALA A 70 -6.46 4.95 -1.96
C ALA A 70 -5.99 4.55 -0.56
N ILE A 71 -6.50 3.44 -0.02
CA ILE A 71 -6.06 2.93 1.29
C ILE A 71 -4.56 2.63 1.30
N LEU A 72 -4.04 1.98 0.24
CA LEU A 72 -2.62 1.68 0.11
C LEU A 72 -1.77 2.94 -0.07
N PHE A 73 -2.27 3.91 -0.82
CA PHE A 73 -1.63 5.21 -1.00
C PHE A 73 -1.48 5.92 0.35
N PHE A 74 -2.56 6.03 1.12
CA PHE A 74 -2.50 6.62 2.47
C PHE A 74 -1.55 5.85 3.39
N ASN A 75 -1.52 4.52 3.31
CA ASN A 75 -0.58 3.72 4.08
C ASN A 75 0.88 4.01 3.70
N GLY A 76 1.17 4.15 2.41
CA GLY A 76 2.48 4.58 1.92
C GLY A 76 2.85 5.99 2.37
N VAL A 77 1.89 6.91 2.43
CA VAL A 77 2.10 8.27 3.00
C VAL A 77 2.47 8.18 4.48
N ILE A 78 1.83 7.30 5.26
CA ILE A 78 2.20 7.07 6.66
C ILE A 78 3.66 6.58 6.76
N PHE A 79 4.09 5.65 5.89
CA PHE A 79 5.49 5.22 5.86
C PHE A 79 6.45 6.37 5.55
N LEU A 80 6.06 7.27 4.65
CA LEU A 80 6.85 8.45 4.30
C LEU A 80 6.97 9.39 5.50
N LEU A 81 5.86 9.65 6.21
CA LEU A 81 5.86 10.47 7.42
C LEU A 81 6.72 9.85 8.52
N ILE A 82 6.67 8.53 8.73
CA ILE A 82 7.55 7.83 9.68
C ILE A 82 9.01 7.99 9.27
N GLY A 83 9.35 7.84 7.99
CA GLY A 83 10.69 8.06 7.48
C GLY A 83 11.16 9.52 7.61
N LEU A 84 10.28 10.51 7.49
CA LEU A 84 10.66 11.91 7.58
C LEU A 84 10.80 12.41 9.01
N PHE A 85 9.91 12.01 9.92
CA PHE A 85 9.75 12.63 11.24
C PHE A 85 10.20 11.76 12.42
N SER A 86 10.48 10.46 12.22
CA SER A 86 10.86 9.60 13.33
C SER A 86 12.26 9.90 13.85
N LYS A 87 12.35 10.48 15.06
CA LYS A 87 13.63 10.76 15.77
C LYS A 87 14.47 9.50 16.03
N LYS A 88 13.83 8.33 16.04
CA LYS A 88 14.49 7.01 16.23
C LYS A 88 15.28 6.57 14.99
N VAL A 89 14.97 7.18 13.84
CA VAL A 89 15.50 6.80 12.54
C VAL A 89 16.73 7.68 12.27
N ARG A 90 17.87 7.25 12.81
CA ARG A 90 19.12 8.01 12.79
C ARG A 90 19.67 8.07 11.36
N SER A 91 19.88 9.29 10.87
CA SER A 91 20.62 9.53 9.63
C SER A 91 22.07 9.11 9.87
N ASN A 92 22.47 7.96 9.34
CA ASN A 92 23.88 7.72 9.01
C ASN A 92 24.17 8.47 7.71
#